data_AF-A0AAV5ANF7-F1
#
_entry.id   AF-A0AAV5ANF7-F1
#
_cell.length_a   1.000
_cell.length_b   1.000
_cell.length_c   1.000
_cell.angle_alpha   90.00
_cell.angle_beta   90.00
_cell.angle_gamma   90.00
#
_symmetry.space_group_name_H-M   'P 1'
#
loop_
_entity.id
_entity.type
_entity.pdbx_description
1 polymer ?
#
loop_
_entity_poly.entity_id
_entity_poly.type
_entity_poly.pdbx_seq_one_letter_code
_entity_poly.pdbx_strand_id
1 'polypeptide(L)'
;METSEKRRSIKEFPKLLTQEIVAKYFNKCIGFLSDGDLTVSWNNPEKELARPRLGTPPFMSVYLLQTLGGKAVHSPIDDLESFIWVFFWAILSTLQLHGAKLTKAEGQYWSCLRSRDLATLINKQGFLNILRLQKIEMLNRQKVEQMKPTRKKQKVDPEEIQEPGPSSCGFEPFVKPLFEWLQLAFSGEAYEKRFELRSAPTEEYKKIVLVWIAEYLSKGINHLDELPETWQYMSQ
;
A
#
# COMPACT_ATOMS: atom_id res chain seq x y z
N MET A 1 -18.84 8.12 26.14
CA MET A 1 -19.38 7.14 25.17
C MET A 1 -18.24 6.69 24.28
N GLU A 2 -17.70 5.51 24.56
CA GLU A 2 -16.61 4.88 23.81
C GLU A 2 -17.24 4.04 22.70
N THR A 3 -16.94 4.33 21.44
CA THR A 3 -17.53 3.62 20.29
C THR A 3 -16.96 2.21 20.19
N SER A 4 -17.84 1.25 19.88
CA SER A 4 -17.63 -0.19 19.84
C SER A 4 -16.55 -0.68 18.84
N GLU A 5 -16.00 0.20 18.01
CA GLU A 5 -14.85 -0.11 17.13
C GLU A 5 -13.52 -0.24 17.89
N LYS A 6 -13.45 0.24 19.15
CA LYS A 6 -12.21 0.37 19.91
C LYS A 6 -11.73 -0.90 20.62
N ARG A 7 -12.32 -2.07 20.34
CA ARG A 7 -11.96 -3.35 20.98
C ARG A 7 -12.03 -4.56 20.02
N ARG A 8 -11.44 -4.47 18.83
CA ARG A 8 -10.85 -5.70 18.27
C ARG A 8 -9.67 -6.04 19.16
N SER A 9 -9.95 -6.87 20.16
CA SER A 9 -9.01 -7.11 21.25
C SER A 9 -7.71 -7.68 20.70
N ILE A 10 -6.59 -7.27 21.29
CA ILE A 10 -5.24 -7.77 21.07
C ILE A 10 -5.15 -9.32 21.11
N LYS A 11 -6.17 -10.01 21.66
CA LYS A 11 -6.33 -11.47 21.61
C LYS A 11 -6.62 -12.04 20.22
N GLU A 12 -6.91 -11.21 19.22
CA GLU A 12 -7.13 -11.66 17.82
C GLU A 12 -5.87 -11.63 16.97
N PHE A 13 -4.75 -11.11 17.47
CA PHE A 13 -3.48 -11.08 16.73
C PHE A 13 -3.05 -12.48 16.23
N PRO A 14 -3.12 -13.57 17.03
CA PRO A 14 -2.83 -14.92 16.54
C PRO A 14 -3.89 -15.49 15.57
N LYS A 15 -5.07 -14.86 15.47
CA LYS A 15 -6.14 -15.30 14.56
C LYS A 15 -6.02 -14.67 13.16
N LEU A 16 -5.34 -13.53 13.05
CA LEU A 16 -5.18 -12.80 11.79
C LEU A 16 -4.10 -13.41 10.88
N LEU A 17 -3.08 -14.05 11.46
CA LEU A 17 -2.05 -14.81 10.77
C LEU A 17 -2.16 -16.27 11.20
N THR A 18 -3.03 -17.03 10.53
CA THR A 18 -3.20 -18.46 10.81
C THR A 18 -1.91 -19.23 10.48
N GLN A 19 -1.70 -20.38 11.12
CA GLN A 19 -0.58 -21.27 10.77
C GLN A 19 -0.58 -21.66 9.28
N GLU A 20 -1.77 -21.71 8.67
CA GLU A 20 -1.95 -21.96 7.24
C GLU A 20 -1.38 -20.82 6.37
N ILE A 21 -1.68 -19.56 6.71
CA ILE A 21 -1.09 -18.39 6.03
C ILE A 21 0.44 -18.39 6.19
N VAL A 22 0.92 -18.65 7.41
CA VAL A 22 2.37 -18.72 7.68
C VAL A 22 3.00 -19.82 6.82
N ALA A 23 2.42 -21.01 6.79
CA ALA A 23 2.93 -22.12 6.00
C ALA A 23 2.85 -21.86 4.48
N LYS A 24 1.83 -21.16 3.99
CA LYS A 24 1.65 -20.87 2.56
C LYS A 24 2.64 -19.84 2.03
N TYR A 25 2.88 -18.76 2.77
CA TYR A 25 3.68 -17.62 2.28
C TYR A 25 5.08 -17.49 2.89
N PHE A 26 5.34 -18.12 4.04
CA PHE A 26 6.59 -17.95 4.78
C PHE A 26 7.41 -19.25 4.88
N ASN A 27 7.03 -20.31 4.17
CA ASN A 27 7.80 -21.56 4.11
C ASN A 27 9.02 -21.49 3.17
N LYS A 28 9.10 -20.47 2.32
CA LYS A 28 10.19 -20.26 1.37
C LYS A 28 10.75 -18.85 1.51
N CYS A 29 12.06 -18.77 1.73
CA CYS A 29 12.77 -17.51 1.67
C CYS A 29 12.82 -17.03 0.20
N ILE A 30 12.02 -16.03 -0.14
CA ILE A 30 11.99 -15.41 -1.47
C ILE A 30 12.81 -14.12 -1.55
N GLY A 31 13.36 -13.67 -0.43
CA GLY A 31 14.17 -12.46 -0.33
C GLY A 31 14.69 -12.25 1.09
N PHE A 32 15.70 -11.41 1.22
CA PHE A 32 16.27 -11.00 2.50
C PHE A 32 16.31 -9.48 2.56
N LEU A 33 15.99 -8.92 3.73
CA LEU A 33 16.28 -7.51 4.00
C LEU A 33 17.78 -7.36 4.24
N SER A 34 18.36 -6.31 3.69
CA SER A 34 19.77 -5.95 3.87
C SER A 34 19.85 -4.46 4.24
N ASP A 35 21.05 -4.01 4.59
CA ASP A 35 21.31 -2.60 4.95
C ASP A 35 20.52 -2.13 6.19
N GLY A 36 20.76 -2.80 7.32
CA GLY A 36 20.15 -2.47 8.61
C GLY A 36 20.81 -1.28 9.33
N ASP A 37 21.64 -0.49 8.65
CA ASP A 37 22.39 0.62 9.25
C ASP A 37 21.50 1.78 9.72
N LEU A 38 20.28 1.87 9.19
CA LEU A 38 19.23 2.81 9.60
C LEU A 38 18.23 2.24 10.61
N THR A 39 18.41 0.99 11.06
CA THR A 39 17.50 0.38 12.03
C THR A 39 17.63 1.06 13.39
N VAL A 40 16.50 1.38 14.00
CA VAL A 40 16.46 1.97 15.35
C VAL A 40 15.69 1.10 16.33
N SER A 41 16.15 1.05 17.58
CA SER A 41 15.46 0.39 18.66
C SER A 41 14.23 1.19 19.06
N TRP A 42 13.05 0.65 18.74
CA TRP A 42 11.78 1.32 19.06
C TRP A 42 11.53 1.48 20.57
N ASN A 43 12.21 0.71 21.41
CA ASN A 43 12.14 0.86 22.87
C ASN A 43 12.93 2.06 23.40
N ASN A 44 13.75 2.69 22.56
CA ASN A 44 14.63 3.78 22.97
C ASN A 44 14.79 4.86 21.89
N PRO A 45 13.68 5.44 21.40
CA PRO A 45 13.71 6.34 20.26
C PRO A 45 14.52 7.63 20.52
N GLU A 46 14.61 8.08 21.77
CA GLU A 46 15.33 9.30 22.13
C GLU A 46 16.86 9.14 22.11
N LYS A 47 17.38 7.92 22.35
CA LYS A 47 18.82 7.63 22.25
C LYS A 47 19.29 7.40 20.82
N GLU A 48 18.35 7.15 19.92
CA GLU A 48 18.59 6.83 18.53
C GLU A 48 17.81 7.80 17.62
N LEU A 49 17.94 9.10 17.91
CA LEU A 49 17.57 10.12 16.92
C LEU A 49 18.28 9.74 15.62
N ALA A 50 17.48 9.40 14.60
CA ALA A 50 17.99 8.94 13.33
C ALA A 50 19.05 9.93 12.85
N ARG A 51 20.24 9.41 12.54
CA ARG A 51 21.32 10.17 11.90
C ARG A 51 20.76 10.91 10.68
N PRO A 52 21.42 11.95 10.14
CA PRO A 52 20.90 12.72 9.00
C PRO A 52 20.62 11.93 7.71
N ARG A 53 20.85 10.62 7.68
CA ARG A 53 20.40 9.70 6.63
C ARG A 53 19.08 9.04 7.07
N LEU A 54 17.95 9.64 6.67
CA LEU A 54 16.60 9.17 7.02
C LEU A 54 16.02 8.16 6.00
N GLY A 55 16.86 7.64 5.10
CA GLY A 55 16.46 6.72 4.03
C GLY A 55 16.47 7.35 2.65
N THR A 56 15.83 6.67 1.68
CA THR A 56 15.71 7.12 0.29
C THR A 56 14.43 7.94 0.12
N PRO A 57 14.49 9.27 -0.12
CA PRO A 57 13.32 10.16 -0.03
C PRO A 57 12.08 9.72 -0.84
N PRO A 58 12.22 9.18 -2.07
CA PRO A 58 11.09 8.58 -2.78
C PRO A 58 10.28 7.53 -2.03
N PHE A 59 10.91 6.81 -1.11
CA PHE A 59 10.27 5.71 -0.37
C PHE A 59 9.98 6.05 1.08
N MET A 60 10.49 7.16 1.61
CA MET A 60 10.16 7.60 2.96
C MET A 60 8.67 7.93 3.11
N SER A 61 8.15 7.72 4.33
CA SER A 61 6.82 8.15 4.74
C SER A 61 6.66 9.67 4.62
N VAL A 62 5.43 10.15 4.42
CA VAL A 62 5.14 11.59 4.35
C VAL A 62 5.57 12.29 5.63
N TYR A 63 5.35 11.67 6.80
CA TYR A 63 5.78 12.22 8.09
C TYR A 63 7.29 12.44 8.14
N LEU A 64 8.10 11.45 7.76
CA LEU A 64 9.55 11.57 7.76
C LEU A 64 10.03 12.62 6.75
N LEU A 65 9.37 12.73 5.60
CA LEU A 65 9.67 13.77 4.61
C LEU A 65 9.39 15.18 5.12
N GLN A 66 8.29 15.37 5.84
CA GLN A 66 7.93 16.67 6.43
C GLN A 66 8.83 17.07 7.59
N THR A 67 9.47 16.10 8.24
CA THR A 67 10.36 16.31 9.39
C THR A 67 11.84 16.25 9.02
N LEU A 68 12.16 16.14 7.72
CA LEU A 68 13.53 16.21 7.20
C LEU A 68 14.23 17.49 7.68
N GLY A 69 15.42 17.32 8.26
CA GLY A 69 16.19 18.42 8.86
C GLY A 69 15.86 18.73 10.32
N GLY A 70 14.86 18.05 10.90
CA GLY A 70 14.51 18.11 12.32
C GLY A 70 14.79 16.81 13.07
N LYS A 71 14.34 16.75 14.33
CA LYS A 71 14.29 15.49 15.11
C LYS A 71 13.04 14.72 14.72
N ALA A 72 13.17 13.82 13.74
CA ALA A 72 12.12 12.88 13.39
C ALA A 72 12.21 11.63 14.26
N VAL A 73 11.07 11.16 14.78
CA VAL A 73 11.01 9.88 15.48
C VAL A 73 10.31 8.87 14.58
N HIS A 74 11.11 7.91 14.11
CA HIS A 74 10.65 6.82 13.27
C HIS A 74 9.73 5.87 14.05
N SER A 75 8.67 5.39 13.41
CA SER A 75 7.80 4.35 13.95
C SER A 75 7.60 3.22 12.93
N PRO A 76 7.16 2.03 13.36
CA PRO A 76 6.84 0.95 12.42
C PRO A 76 5.79 1.31 11.36
N ILE A 77 4.98 2.35 11.59
CA ILE A 77 4.02 2.84 10.58
C ILE A 77 4.75 3.47 9.39
N ASP A 78 5.89 4.10 9.60
CA ASP A 78 6.70 4.66 8.52
C ASP A 78 7.27 3.56 7.61
N ASP A 79 7.64 2.40 8.17
CA ASP A 79 8.07 1.23 7.40
C ASP A 79 6.93 0.67 6.55
N LEU A 80 5.71 0.60 7.10
CA LEU A 80 4.52 0.17 6.36
C LEU A 80 4.22 1.11 5.20
N GLU A 81 4.26 2.43 5.43
CA GLU A 81 4.07 3.40 4.35
C GLU A 81 5.18 3.27 3.28
N SER A 82 6.43 3.09 3.72
CA SER A 82 7.58 2.94 2.83
C SER A 82 7.47 1.70 1.94
N PHE A 83 7.01 0.58 2.50
CA PHE A 83 6.74 -0.63 1.74
C PHE A 83 5.71 -0.39 0.63
N ILE A 84 4.65 0.39 0.91
CA ILE A 84 3.66 0.74 -0.12
C ILE A 84 4.33 1.50 -1.27
N TRP A 85 5.16 2.50 -0.97
CA TRP A 85 5.85 3.28 -2.00
C TRP A 85 6.80 2.45 -2.86
N VAL A 86 7.52 1.50 -2.24
CA VAL A 86 8.36 0.53 -2.96
C VAL A 86 7.51 -0.37 -3.84
N PHE A 87 6.38 -0.87 -3.33
CA PHE A 87 5.48 -1.73 -4.10
C PHE A 87 4.85 -1.00 -5.30
N PHE A 88 4.43 0.26 -5.11
CA PHE A 88 4.00 1.14 -6.21
C PHE A 88 5.07 1.29 -7.28
N TRP A 89 6.30 1.60 -6.86
CA TRP A 89 7.42 1.74 -7.77
C TRP A 89 7.69 0.45 -8.54
N ALA A 90 7.65 -0.71 -7.88
CA ALA A 90 7.85 -2.01 -8.50
C ALA A 90 6.79 -2.27 -9.59
N ILE A 91 5.50 -2.07 -9.29
CA ILE A 91 4.42 -2.25 -10.28
C ILE A 91 4.64 -1.34 -11.50
N LEU A 92 4.85 -0.05 -11.27
CA LEU A 92 5.02 0.93 -12.35
C LEU A 92 6.28 0.66 -13.18
N SER A 93 7.37 0.26 -12.52
CA SER A 93 8.62 -0.11 -13.18
C SER A 93 8.43 -1.34 -14.07
N THR A 94 7.77 -2.39 -13.56
CA THR A 94 7.45 -3.59 -14.33
C THR A 94 6.56 -3.27 -15.53
N LEU A 95 5.49 -2.48 -15.34
CA LEU A 95 4.63 -2.05 -16.44
C LEU A 95 5.42 -1.34 -17.54
N GLN A 96 6.33 -0.43 -17.16
CA GLN A 96 7.18 0.28 -18.12
C GLN A 96 8.19 -0.64 -18.81
N LEU A 97 8.80 -1.59 -18.09
CA LEU A 97 9.72 -2.57 -18.67
C LEU A 97 9.04 -3.43 -19.73
N HIS A 98 7.77 -3.76 -19.55
CA HIS A 98 6.97 -4.51 -20.53
C HIS A 98 6.28 -3.62 -21.58
N GLY A 99 6.64 -2.34 -21.67
CA GLY A 99 6.13 -1.42 -22.69
C GLY A 99 4.68 -0.99 -22.49
N ALA A 100 4.08 -1.25 -21.32
CA ALA A 100 2.73 -0.81 -21.02
C ALA A 100 2.68 0.72 -20.90
N LYS A 101 1.65 1.31 -21.51
CA LYS A 101 1.41 2.75 -21.44
C LYS A 101 0.75 3.09 -20.11
N LEU A 102 1.42 3.92 -19.29
CA LEU A 102 0.85 4.41 -18.05
C LEU A 102 -0.35 5.33 -18.32
N THR A 103 -1.37 5.23 -17.47
CA THR A 103 -2.42 6.25 -17.40
C THR A 103 -1.85 7.60 -16.92
N LYS A 104 -2.62 8.69 -17.08
CA LYS A 104 -2.20 10.01 -16.57
C LYS A 104 -1.90 9.98 -15.06
N ALA A 105 -2.72 9.28 -14.29
CA ALA A 105 -2.54 9.12 -12.85
C ALA A 105 -1.27 8.32 -12.51
N GLU A 106 -1.07 7.18 -13.17
CA GLU A 106 0.15 6.37 -13.02
C GLU A 106 1.42 7.14 -13.40
N GLY A 107 1.37 7.91 -14.49
CA GLY A 107 2.48 8.77 -14.90
C GLY A 107 2.81 9.85 -13.88
N GLN A 108 1.81 10.39 -13.18
CA GLN A 108 2.01 11.34 -12.08
C GLN A 108 2.69 10.66 -10.88
N TYR A 109 2.26 9.45 -10.50
CA TYR A 109 2.90 8.67 -9.45
C TYR A 109 4.36 8.34 -9.80
N TRP A 110 4.58 7.86 -11.02
CA TRP A 110 5.91 7.52 -11.53
C TRP A 110 6.85 8.72 -11.52
N SER A 111 6.36 9.88 -11.93
CA SER A 111 7.12 11.13 -11.91
C SER A 111 7.45 11.57 -10.48
N CYS A 112 6.51 11.45 -9.55
CA CYS A 112 6.73 11.80 -8.15
C CYS A 112 7.78 10.90 -7.49
N LEU A 113 7.67 9.56 -7.63
CA LEU A 113 8.62 8.60 -7.05
C LEU A 113 10.04 8.73 -7.65
N ARG A 114 10.20 9.45 -8.75
CA ARG A 114 11.50 9.76 -9.35
C ARG A 114 11.96 11.19 -9.11
N SER A 115 11.13 11.99 -8.43
CA SER A 115 11.45 13.37 -8.16
C SER A 115 12.59 13.47 -7.15
N ARG A 116 13.44 14.47 -7.36
CA ARG A 116 14.43 14.94 -6.36
C ARG A 116 13.92 16.13 -5.55
N ASP A 117 12.78 16.69 -5.96
CA ASP A 117 12.16 17.81 -5.29
C ASP A 117 11.34 17.32 -4.09
N LEU A 118 11.70 17.79 -2.90
CA LEU A 118 11.07 17.39 -1.66
C LEU A 118 9.60 17.82 -1.60
N ALA A 119 9.24 18.99 -2.15
CA ALA A 119 7.86 19.46 -2.15
C ALA A 119 6.95 18.51 -2.95
N THR A 120 7.44 18.03 -4.10
CA THR A 120 6.76 17.00 -4.90
C THR A 120 6.59 15.69 -4.12
N LEU A 121 7.60 15.26 -3.37
CA LEU A 121 7.56 14.03 -2.58
C LEU A 121 6.64 14.14 -1.36
N ILE A 122 6.56 15.30 -0.71
CA ILE A 122 5.64 15.53 0.41
C ILE A 122 4.18 15.46 -0.05
N ASN A 123 3.91 15.80 -1.31
CA ASN A 123 2.56 15.75 -1.89
C ASN A 123 2.06 14.33 -2.20
N LYS A 124 2.79 13.27 -1.80
CA LYS A 124 2.32 11.88 -1.87
C LYS A 124 0.95 11.66 -1.22
N GLN A 125 0.59 12.46 -0.22
CA GLN A 125 -0.72 12.36 0.44
C GLN A 125 -1.88 12.69 -0.52
N GLY A 126 -1.64 13.51 -1.56
CA GLY A 126 -2.60 13.74 -2.64
C GLY A 126 -2.95 12.48 -3.41
N PHE A 127 -2.11 11.43 -3.37
CA PHE A 127 -2.33 10.18 -4.09
C PHE A 127 -3.45 9.32 -3.52
N LEU A 128 -3.73 9.42 -2.21
CA LEU A 128 -4.94 8.82 -1.64
C LEU A 128 -6.20 9.29 -2.35
N ASN A 129 -6.28 10.59 -2.62
CA ASN A 129 -7.47 11.17 -3.26
C ASN A 129 -7.61 10.64 -4.68
N ILE A 130 -6.51 10.49 -5.41
CA ILE A 130 -6.52 9.93 -6.77
C ILE A 130 -6.95 8.45 -6.74
N LEU A 131 -6.36 7.63 -5.86
CA LEU A 131 -6.74 6.22 -5.71
C LEU A 131 -8.20 6.07 -5.27
N ARG A 132 -8.67 6.94 -4.37
CA ARG A 132 -10.08 6.98 -3.94
C ARG A 132 -11.01 7.21 -5.12
N LEU A 133 -10.69 8.19 -5.97
CA LEU A 133 -11.49 8.50 -7.16
C LEU A 133 -11.47 7.32 -8.15
N GLN A 134 -10.31 6.72 -8.39
CA GLN A 134 -10.18 5.54 -9.25
C GLN A 134 -11.00 4.35 -8.71
N LYS A 135 -10.97 4.12 -7.38
CA LYS A 135 -11.78 3.09 -6.73
C LYS A 135 -13.29 3.33 -6.93
N ILE A 136 -13.75 4.58 -6.78
CA ILE A 136 -15.16 4.94 -6.99
C ILE A 136 -15.56 4.70 -8.46
N GLU A 137 -14.72 5.11 -9.41
CA GLU A 137 -14.95 4.92 -10.84
C GLU A 137 -15.07 3.42 -11.19
N MET A 138 -14.13 2.61 -10.69
CA MET A 138 -14.13 1.15 -10.87
C MET A 138 -15.42 0.51 -10.32
N LEU A 139 -15.83 0.87 -9.10
CA LEU A 139 -17.07 0.37 -8.50
C LEU A 139 -18.32 0.79 -9.30
N ASN A 140 -18.32 2.00 -9.87
CA ASN A 140 -19.42 2.46 -10.71
C ASN A 140 -19.48 1.69 -12.04
N ARG A 141 -18.33 1.39 -12.67
CA ARG A 141 -18.28 0.54 -13.88
C ARG A 141 -18.88 -0.84 -13.63
N GLN A 142 -18.47 -1.49 -12.54
CA GLN A 142 -18.98 -2.81 -12.14
C GLN A 142 -20.50 -2.81 -11.94
N LYS A 143 -21.05 -1.77 -11.30
CA LYS A 143 -22.51 -1.62 -11.13
C LYS A 143 -23.24 -1.48 -12.46
N VAL A 144 -22.71 -0.68 -13.39
CA VAL A 144 -23.32 -0.47 -14.71
C VAL A 144 -23.33 -1.77 -15.51
N GLU A 145 -22.26 -2.57 -15.45
CA GLU A 145 -22.20 -3.87 -16.12
C GLU A 145 -23.21 -4.87 -15.56
N GLN A 146 -23.40 -4.90 -14.24
CA GLN A 146 -24.43 -5.74 -13.60
C GLN A 146 -25.87 -5.34 -13.95
N MET A 147 -26.09 -4.07 -14.34
CA MET A 147 -27.39 -3.56 -14.76
C MET A 147 -27.69 -3.74 -16.25
N LYS A 148 -26.72 -4.22 -17.06
CA LYS A 148 -26.99 -4.48 -18.49
C LYS A 148 -27.96 -5.68 -18.60
N PRO A 149 -29.15 -5.50 -19.19
CA PRO A 149 -30.09 -6.60 -19.36
C PRO A 149 -29.45 -7.67 -20.24
N THR A 150 -29.57 -8.93 -19.83
CA THR A 150 -29.14 -10.10 -20.59
C THR A 150 -29.95 -10.19 -21.88
N ARG A 151 -29.55 -9.42 -22.91
CA ARG A 151 -30.15 -9.53 -24.24
C ARG A 151 -29.90 -10.95 -24.73
N LYS A 152 -30.97 -11.72 -24.90
CA LYS A 152 -30.95 -13.01 -25.60
C LYS A 152 -30.18 -12.79 -26.90
N LYS A 153 -29.11 -13.58 -27.10
CA LYS A 153 -28.24 -13.52 -28.29
C LYS A 153 -29.13 -13.64 -29.54
N GLN A 154 -29.42 -12.52 -30.19
CA GLN A 154 -29.92 -12.52 -31.54
C GLN A 154 -28.71 -12.84 -32.42
N LYS A 155 -28.87 -13.87 -33.27
CA LYS A 155 -27.86 -14.35 -34.20
C LYS A 155 -27.62 -13.23 -35.22
N VAL A 156 -26.60 -12.42 -35.00
CA VAL A 156 -26.13 -11.40 -35.95
C VAL A 156 -24.86 -11.97 -36.60
N ASP A 157 -24.81 -11.86 -37.92
CA ASP A 157 -23.72 -12.38 -38.74
C ASP A 157 -22.36 -11.79 -38.34
N PRO A 158 -21.26 -12.55 -38.51
CA PRO A 158 -19.94 -12.17 -38.05
C PRO A 158 -19.32 -11.13 -38.99
N GLU A 159 -19.72 -9.87 -38.84
CA GLU A 159 -18.87 -8.77 -39.27
C GLU A 159 -17.72 -8.60 -38.26
N GLU A 160 -16.52 -8.53 -38.81
CA GLU A 160 -15.23 -8.48 -38.13
C GLU A 160 -15.11 -7.21 -37.27
N ILE A 161 -15.68 -7.26 -36.07
CA ILE A 161 -15.43 -6.27 -35.03
C ILE A 161 -14.00 -6.49 -34.56
N GLN A 162 -13.09 -5.62 -34.99
CA GLN A 162 -11.78 -5.47 -34.35
C GLN A 162 -12.03 -5.27 -32.85
N GLU A 163 -11.68 -6.29 -32.06
CA GLU A 163 -11.74 -6.19 -30.61
C GLU A 163 -10.90 -4.97 -30.20
N PRO A 164 -11.44 -4.05 -29.39
CA PRO A 164 -10.63 -2.99 -28.83
C PRO A 164 -9.49 -3.65 -28.07
N GLY A 165 -8.26 -3.48 -28.58
CA GLY A 165 -7.06 -4.03 -27.95
C GLY A 165 -7.06 -3.69 -26.46
N PRO A 166 -6.56 -4.60 -25.60
CA PRO A 166 -6.80 -4.54 -24.16
C PRO A 166 -6.37 -3.18 -23.61
N SER A 167 -7.35 -2.32 -23.35
CA SER A 167 -7.16 -1.06 -22.62
C SER A 167 -7.11 -1.32 -21.12
N SER A 168 -6.68 -2.52 -20.70
CA SER A 168 -6.54 -2.87 -19.30
C SER A 168 -5.28 -2.17 -18.78
N CYS A 169 -5.50 -1.04 -18.13
CA CYS A 169 -4.60 -0.48 -17.14
C CYS A 169 -4.10 -1.62 -16.23
N GLY A 170 -2.84 -2.04 -16.39
CA GLY A 170 -2.26 -3.14 -15.60
C GLY A 170 -2.18 -2.83 -14.10
N PHE A 171 -2.46 -1.57 -13.73
CA PHE A 171 -2.52 -1.10 -12.36
C PHE A 171 -3.90 -1.30 -11.69
N GLU A 172 -4.98 -1.48 -12.45
CA GLU A 172 -6.35 -1.60 -11.91
C GLU A 172 -6.51 -2.69 -10.83
N PRO A 173 -5.92 -3.91 -10.97
CA PRO A 173 -5.99 -4.94 -9.93
C PRO A 173 -5.43 -4.49 -8.58
N PHE A 174 -4.50 -3.53 -8.59
CA PHE A 174 -3.82 -3.06 -7.38
C PHE A 174 -4.50 -1.86 -6.71
N VAL A 175 -5.44 -1.18 -7.38
CA VAL A 175 -6.06 0.06 -6.86
C VAL A 175 -6.72 -0.19 -5.50
N LYS A 176 -7.47 -1.28 -5.36
CA LYS A 176 -8.16 -1.65 -4.12
C LYS A 176 -7.17 -1.97 -2.98
N PRO A 177 -6.20 -2.90 -3.11
CA PRO A 177 -5.22 -3.15 -2.06
C PRO A 177 -4.43 -1.91 -1.67
N LEU A 178 -3.94 -1.14 -2.65
CA LEU A 178 -3.12 0.04 -2.41
C LEU A 178 -3.89 1.11 -1.66
N PHE A 179 -5.17 1.32 -2.02
CA PHE A 179 -6.03 2.24 -1.28
C PHE A 179 -6.22 1.79 0.18
N GLU A 180 -6.48 0.51 0.42
CA GLU A 180 -6.71 -0.01 1.78
C GLU A 180 -5.45 0.02 2.65
N TRP A 181 -4.29 -0.30 2.08
CA TRP A 181 -3.00 -0.21 2.76
C TRP A 181 -2.63 1.23 3.10
N LEU A 182 -2.75 2.16 2.15
CA LEU A 182 -2.46 3.57 2.42
C LEU A 182 -3.43 4.13 3.46
N GLN A 183 -4.72 3.81 3.37
CA GLN A 183 -5.70 4.23 4.36
C GLN A 183 -5.33 3.74 5.77
N LEU A 184 -4.84 2.50 5.89
CA LEU A 184 -4.38 1.95 7.17
C LEU A 184 -3.13 2.67 7.68
N ALA A 185 -2.13 2.88 6.83
CA ALA A 185 -0.90 3.60 7.19
C ALA A 185 -1.21 5.02 7.70
N PHE A 186 -2.02 5.78 6.97
CA PHE A 186 -2.40 7.14 7.37
C PHE A 186 -3.29 7.19 8.61
N SER A 187 -4.14 6.17 8.82
CA SER A 187 -4.90 6.06 10.07
C SER A 187 -3.97 5.81 11.26
N GLY A 188 -2.91 5.02 11.06
CA GLY A 188 -1.85 4.79 12.04
C GLY A 188 -1.10 6.08 12.38
N GLU A 189 -0.65 6.80 11.36
CA GLU A 189 0.04 8.08 11.52
C GLU A 189 -0.84 9.11 12.26
N ALA A 190 -2.11 9.24 11.87
CA ALA A 190 -3.05 10.16 12.50
C ALA A 190 -3.28 9.82 13.98
N TYR A 191 -3.33 8.54 14.33
CA TYR A 191 -3.46 8.09 15.71
C TYR A 191 -2.20 8.41 16.51
N GLU A 192 -1.01 8.11 15.98
CA GLU A 192 0.27 8.45 16.63
C GLU A 192 0.39 9.94 16.90
N LYS A 193 0.03 10.77 15.92
CA LYS A 193 0.03 12.24 16.04
C LYS A 193 -0.94 12.72 17.11
N ARG A 194 -2.13 12.14 17.19
CA ARG A 194 -3.18 12.54 18.15
C ARG A 194 -2.77 12.28 19.61
N PHE A 195 -1.96 11.27 19.84
CA PHE A 195 -1.60 10.82 21.19
C PHE A 195 -0.11 11.02 21.52
N GLU A 196 0.64 11.70 20.65
CA GLU A 196 2.08 11.99 20.82
C GLU A 196 2.92 10.74 21.10
N LEU A 197 2.55 9.60 20.49
CA LEU A 197 3.07 8.27 20.89
C LEU A 197 4.46 7.92 20.34
N ARG A 198 4.99 8.74 19.44
CA ARG A 198 6.27 8.46 18.76
C ARG A 198 7.46 8.60 19.72
N SER A 199 7.48 9.61 20.57
CA SER A 199 8.60 9.89 21.48
C SER A 199 8.70 8.93 22.66
N ALA A 200 7.58 8.36 23.12
CA ALA A 200 7.54 7.46 24.28
C ALA A 200 6.48 6.35 24.09
N PRO A 201 6.80 5.30 23.30
CA PRO A 201 5.85 4.24 23.01
C PRO A 201 5.51 3.43 24.26
N THR A 202 4.26 3.49 24.71
CA THR A 202 3.75 2.67 25.80
C THR A 202 3.58 1.21 25.37
N GLU A 203 3.61 0.26 26.32
CA GLU A 203 3.32 -1.14 26.03
C GLU A 203 1.94 -1.35 25.38
N GLU A 204 0.97 -0.52 25.72
CA GLU A 204 -0.36 -0.59 25.10
C GLU A 204 -0.33 -0.14 23.64
N TYR A 205 0.41 0.93 23.35
CA TYR A 205 0.60 1.38 21.97
C TYR A 205 1.37 0.35 21.13
N LYS A 206 2.38 -0.32 21.69
CA LYS A 206 3.08 -1.42 21.00
C LYS A 206 2.12 -2.52 20.55
N LYS A 207 1.16 -2.89 21.41
CA LYS A 207 0.13 -3.88 21.05
C LYS A 207 -0.79 -3.37 19.95
N ILE A 208 -1.14 -2.08 19.94
CA ILE A 208 -1.96 -1.47 18.87
C ILE A 208 -1.23 -1.51 17.54
N VAL A 209 0.04 -1.14 17.50
CA VAL A 209 0.85 -1.19 16.27
C VAL A 209 0.98 -2.62 15.76
N LEU A 210 1.16 -3.60 16.64
CA LEU A 210 1.12 -5.01 16.24
C LEU A 210 -0.21 -5.36 15.56
N VAL A 211 -1.35 -4.95 16.13
CA VAL A 211 -2.66 -5.16 15.49
C VAL A 211 -2.71 -4.54 14.09
N TRP A 212 -2.18 -3.33 13.89
CA TRP A 212 -2.11 -2.73 12.56
C TRP A 212 -1.19 -3.48 11.61
N ILE A 213 -0.01 -3.92 12.04
CA ILE A 213 0.89 -4.74 11.22
C ILE A 213 0.18 -6.02 10.79
N ALA A 214 -0.53 -6.68 11.71
CA ALA A 214 -1.30 -7.88 11.37
C ALA A 214 -2.42 -7.59 10.38
N GLU A 215 -3.17 -6.50 10.56
CA GLU A 215 -4.21 -6.09 9.62
C GLU A 215 -3.62 -5.75 8.24
N TYR A 216 -2.46 -5.09 8.22
CA TYR A 216 -1.73 -4.75 7.02
C TYR A 216 -1.33 -6.02 6.23
N LEU A 217 -0.73 -6.98 6.92
CA LEU A 217 -0.33 -8.27 6.34
C LEU A 217 -1.53 -9.07 5.86
N SER A 218 -2.59 -9.15 6.68
CA SER A 218 -3.81 -9.88 6.33
C SER A 218 -4.48 -9.30 5.08
N LYS A 219 -4.60 -7.98 4.98
CA LYS A 219 -5.09 -7.31 3.76
C LYS A 219 -4.23 -7.67 2.56
N GLY A 220 -2.90 -7.59 2.71
CA GLY A 220 -1.96 -7.93 1.66
C GLY A 220 -2.14 -9.33 1.11
N ILE A 221 -2.17 -10.31 2.01
CA ILE A 221 -2.32 -11.72 1.69
C ILE A 221 -3.64 -11.98 0.96
N ASN A 222 -4.75 -11.42 1.45
CA ASN A 222 -6.05 -11.58 0.80
C ASN A 222 -6.04 -11.05 -0.63
N HIS A 223 -5.34 -9.93 -0.88
CA HIS A 223 -5.24 -9.36 -2.22
C HIS A 223 -4.28 -10.13 -3.13
N LEU A 224 -3.21 -10.75 -2.60
CA LEU A 224 -2.32 -11.61 -3.38
C LEU A 224 -3.06 -12.80 -3.98
N ASP A 225 -4.03 -13.36 -3.25
CA ASP A 225 -4.89 -14.45 -3.74
C ASP A 225 -5.92 -13.99 -4.79
N GLU A 226 -6.22 -12.68 -4.86
CA GLU A 226 -7.12 -12.08 -5.84
C GLU A 226 -6.40 -11.64 -7.14
N LEU A 227 -5.06 -11.73 -7.21
CA LEU A 227 -4.30 -11.27 -8.39
C LEU A 227 -4.53 -12.20 -9.59
N PRO A 228 -4.68 -11.65 -10.82
CA PRO A 228 -4.83 -12.46 -12.02
C PRO A 228 -3.61 -13.39 -12.24
N GLU A 229 -3.85 -14.63 -12.69
CA GLU A 229 -2.79 -15.62 -12.98
C GLU A 229 -1.71 -15.07 -13.92
N THR A 230 -2.07 -14.18 -14.85
CA THR A 230 -1.15 -13.53 -15.79
C THR A 230 -0.05 -12.72 -15.10
N TRP A 231 -0.27 -12.28 -13.85
CA TRP A 231 0.73 -11.62 -13.03
C TRP A 231 1.67 -12.59 -12.31
N GLN A 232 1.25 -13.83 -12.08
CA GLN A 232 2.12 -14.86 -11.50
C GLN A 232 3.29 -15.19 -12.45
N TYR A 233 3.07 -15.07 -13.76
CA TYR A 233 4.10 -15.32 -14.78
C TYR A 233 5.04 -14.14 -15.05
N MET A 234 4.66 -12.90 -14.73
CA MET A 234 5.58 -11.74 -14.83
C MET A 234 6.62 -11.70 -13.71
N SER A 235 6.55 -12.62 -12.74
CA SER A 235 7.49 -12.75 -11.63
C SER A 235 8.56 -13.85 -11.81
N GLN A 236 8.55 -14.54 -12.96
CA GLN A 236 9.54 -15.55 -13.35
C GLN A 236 10.50 -14.98 -14.40
#